data_AF-A0A2T4JM98-F1
#
_entry.id   AF-A0A2T4JM98-F1
#
_cell.length_a   1.000
_cell.length_b   1.000
_cell.length_c   1.000
_cell.angle_alpha   90.00
_cell.angle_beta   90.00
_cell.angle_gamma   90.00
#
_symmetry.space_group_name_H-M   'P 1'
#
loop_
_entity.id
_entity.type
_entity.pdbx_description
1 polymer ?
#
loop_
_entity_poly.entity_id
_entity_poly.type
_entity_poly.pdbx_seq_one_letter_code
_entity_poly.pdbx_strand_id
1 'polypeptide(L)'
;APQEDVVRLAQIRAAFFRLPEDQRAALHLVAIEGLSYPEAAKVLGVPQGTLMSRLARARAALRAFEDGAPHLKLVGGRDDAAG
;
A
#
# COMPACT_ATOMS: atom_id res chain seq x y z
N ALA A 1 -26.77 5.89 -4.34
CA ALA A 1 -27.01 7.23 -4.94
C ALA A 1 -25.67 7.88 -5.27
N PRO A 2 -25.52 8.84 -6.21
CA PRO A 2 -24.21 9.40 -6.57
C PRO A 2 -23.43 10.02 -5.39
N GLN A 3 -24.08 10.40 -4.29
CA GLN A 3 -23.38 10.80 -3.06
C GLN A 3 -22.60 9.67 -2.40
N GLU A 4 -23.03 8.43 -2.54
CA GLU A 4 -22.48 7.24 -1.89
C GLU A 4 -21.13 6.83 -2.51
N ASP A 5 -21.04 6.94 -3.84
CA ASP A 5 -19.80 6.68 -4.59
C ASP A 5 -18.72 7.73 -4.28
N VAL A 6 -19.11 9.00 -4.15
CA VAL A 6 -18.20 10.10 -3.80
C VAL A 6 -17.64 9.91 -2.39
N VAL A 7 -18.48 9.54 -1.42
CA VAL A 7 -18.05 9.25 -0.06
C VAL A 7 -17.10 8.05 -0.04
N ARG A 8 -17.42 6.99 -0.78
CA ARG A 8 -16.56 5.80 -0.88
C ARG A 8 -15.19 6.11 -1.48
N LEU A 9 -15.15 6.87 -2.57
CA LEU A 9 -13.88 7.30 -3.18
C LEU A 9 -13.04 8.15 -2.21
N ALA A 10 -13.66 9.05 -1.45
CA ALA A 10 -12.97 9.85 -0.44
C ALA A 10 -12.38 8.98 0.68
N GLN A 11 -13.11 7.95 1.12
CA GLN A 11 -12.64 6.99 2.13
C GLN A 11 -11.47 6.14 1.61
N ILE A 12 -11.54 5.61 0.39
CA ILE A 12 -10.45 4.86 -0.24
C ILE A 12 -9.20 5.74 -0.39
N ARG A 13 -9.38 7.00 -0.83
CA ARG A 13 -8.29 7.96 -0.92
C ARG A 13 -7.63 8.20 0.44
N ALA A 14 -8.42 8.38 1.49
CA ALA A 14 -7.89 8.54 2.85
C ALA A 14 -7.12 7.30 3.33
N ALA A 15 -7.63 6.10 3.06
CA ALA A 15 -6.95 4.85 3.38
C ALA A 15 -5.62 4.69 2.62
N PHE A 16 -5.61 5.04 1.33
CA PHE A 16 -4.40 5.04 0.51
C PHE A 16 -3.30 5.94 1.08
N PHE A 17 -3.66 7.16 1.53
CA PHE A 17 -2.68 8.07 2.14
C PHE A 17 -2.19 7.61 3.52
N ARG A 18 -2.94 6.76 4.23
CA ARG A 18 -2.52 6.17 5.51
C ARG A 18 -1.56 4.97 5.37
N LEU A 19 -1.37 4.45 4.15
CA LEU A 19 -0.41 3.38 3.91
C LEU A 19 1.02 3.84 4.29
N PRO A 20 1.87 2.93 4.80
CA PRO A 20 3.30 3.17 4.88
C PRO A 20 3.86 3.64 3.54
N GLU A 21 4.81 4.58 3.55
CA GLU A 21 5.30 5.24 2.34
C GLU A 21 5.77 4.25 1.27
N ASP A 22 6.55 3.26 1.66
CA ASP A 22 7.02 2.17 0.79
C ASP A 22 5.88 1.39 0.09
N GLN A 23 4.79 1.16 0.81
CA GLN A 23 3.62 0.43 0.31
C GLN A 23 2.79 1.31 -0.63
N ARG A 24 2.62 2.58 -0.25
CA ARG A 24 1.93 3.60 -1.04
C ARG A 24 2.65 3.85 -2.37
N ALA A 25 3.97 4.03 -2.33
CA ALA A 25 4.78 4.26 -3.52
C ALA A 25 4.74 3.06 -4.48
N ALA A 26 4.87 1.83 -3.96
CA ALA A 26 4.72 0.62 -4.75
C ALA A 26 3.35 0.52 -5.42
N LEU A 27 2.27 0.79 -4.68
CA LEU A 27 0.92 0.73 -5.20
C LEU A 27 0.63 1.85 -6.22
N HIS A 28 1.14 3.06 -5.99
CA HIS A 28 1.01 4.19 -6.90
C HIS A 28 1.62 3.87 -8.27
N LEU A 29 2.88 3.44 -8.31
CA LEU A 29 3.58 3.15 -9.57
C LEU A 29 2.89 2.04 -10.37
N VAL A 30 2.37 1.01 -9.71
CA VAL A 30 1.76 -0.13 -10.41
C VAL A 30 0.30 0.13 -10.78
N ALA A 31 -0.50 0.68 -9.86
CA ALA A 31 -1.95 0.76 -10.05
C ALA A 31 -2.42 2.10 -10.65
N ILE A 32 -1.65 3.17 -10.47
CA ILE A 32 -1.98 4.52 -10.97
C ILE A 32 -1.14 4.84 -12.20
N GLU A 33 0.18 4.68 -12.11
CA GLU A 33 1.08 4.95 -13.25
C GLU A 33 1.16 3.79 -14.26
N GLY A 34 0.66 2.61 -13.90
CA GLY A 34 0.57 1.45 -14.80
C GLY A 34 1.91 0.78 -15.13
N LEU A 35 2.97 1.04 -14.35
CA LEU A 35 4.28 0.43 -14.55
C LEU A 35 4.22 -1.09 -14.32
N SER A 36 5.00 -1.83 -15.12
CA SER A 36 5.23 -3.24 -14.85
C SER A 36 6.01 -3.44 -13.54
N TYR A 37 5.95 -4.64 -12.96
CA TYR A 37 6.64 -4.91 -11.70
C TYR A 37 8.17 -4.72 -11.79
N PRO A 38 8.86 -5.14 -12.87
CA PRO A 38 10.29 -4.87 -13.02
C PRO A 38 10.61 -3.37 -13.10
N GLU A 39 9.80 -2.58 -13.80
CA GLU A 39 10.00 -1.13 -13.93
C GLU A 39 9.77 -0.41 -12.61
N ALA A 40 8.67 -0.71 -11.91
CA ALA A 40 8.39 -0.13 -10.60
C ALA A 40 9.47 -0.52 -9.56
N ALA A 41 9.96 -1.76 -9.59
CA ALA A 41 11.04 -2.21 -8.71
C ALA A 41 12.34 -1.43 -8.99
N LYS A 42 12.66 -1.19 -10.26
CA LYS A 42 13.80 -0.37 -10.69
C LYS A 42 13.65 1.08 -10.22
N VAL A 43 12.49 1.71 -10.39
CA VAL A 43 12.21 3.09 -9.94
C VAL A 43 12.40 3.23 -8.43
N LEU A 44 11.95 2.24 -7.66
CA LEU A 44 12.04 2.25 -6.20
C LEU A 44 13.41 1.76 -5.67
N GLY A 45 14.31 1.28 -6.52
CA GLY A 45 15.60 0.75 -6.11
C GLY A 45 15.50 -0.49 -5.21
N VAL A 46 14.50 -1.35 -5.40
CA VAL A 46 14.29 -2.56 -4.58
C VAL A 46 14.19 -3.84 -5.41
N PRO A 47 14.47 -5.01 -4.82
CA PRO A 47 14.21 -6.30 -5.48
C PRO A 47 12.72 -6.46 -5.86
N GLN A 48 12.44 -7.14 -6.98
CA GLN A 48 11.06 -7.38 -7.43
C GLN A 48 10.23 -8.14 -6.40
N GLY A 49 10.83 -9.09 -5.66
CA GLY A 49 10.15 -9.77 -4.54
C GLY A 49 9.76 -8.83 -3.39
N THR A 50 10.58 -7.81 -3.12
CA THR A 50 10.27 -6.75 -2.14
C THR A 50 9.12 -5.86 -2.62
N LEU A 51 9.10 -5.49 -3.90
CA LEU A 51 7.95 -4.80 -4.50
C LEU A 51 6.67 -5.62 -4.33
N MET A 52 6.71 -6.91 -4.65
CA MET A 52 5.55 -7.81 -4.52
C MET A 52 5.05 -7.89 -3.07
N SER A 53 5.94 -8.00 -2.08
CA SER A 53 5.55 -8.05 -0.66
C SER A 53 4.99 -6.71 -0.15
N ARG A 54 5.48 -5.57 -0.67
CA ARG A 54 4.91 -4.24 -0.40
C ARG A 54 3.50 -4.11 -1.01
N LEU A 55 3.31 -4.55 -2.25
CA LEU A 55 2.00 -4.56 -2.94
C LEU A 55 1.00 -5.46 -2.21
N ALA A 56 1.41 -6.66 -1.80
CA ALA A 56 0.54 -7.59 -1.08
C ALA A 56 0.03 -6.96 0.23
N ARG A 57 0.92 -6.34 1.01
CA ARG A 57 0.58 -5.64 2.25
C ARG A 57 -0.31 -4.42 1.99
N ALA A 58 0.00 -3.61 0.99
CA ALA A 58 -0.81 -2.46 0.59
C ALA A 58 -2.25 -2.86 0.21
N ARG A 59 -2.42 -3.96 -0.52
CA ARG A 59 -3.74 -4.46 -0.92
C ARG A 59 -4.51 -5.05 0.27
N ALA A 60 -3.83 -5.77 1.16
CA ALA A 60 -4.45 -6.27 2.39
C ALA A 60 -4.91 -5.12 3.30
N ALA A 61 -4.10 -4.06 3.39
CA ALA A 61 -4.41 -2.84 4.11
C ALA A 61 -5.71 -2.18 3.65
N LEU A 62 -5.85 -2.00 2.33
CA LEU A 62 -7.02 -1.36 1.75
C LEU A 62 -8.28 -2.23 1.89
N ARG A 63 -8.17 -3.56 1.72
CA ARG A 63 -9.28 -4.49 1.95
C ARG A 63 -9.77 -4.45 3.40
N ALA A 64 -8.85 -4.50 4.37
CA ALA A 64 -9.21 -4.42 5.79
C ALA A 64 -9.96 -3.11 6.11
N PHE A 65 -9.60 -2.02 5.45
CA PHE A 65 -10.32 -0.75 5.58
C PHE A 65 -11.75 -0.81 4.98
N GLU A 66 -11.93 -1.47 3.83
CA GLU A 66 -13.26 -1.68 3.23
C GLU A 66 -14.16 -2.57 4.10
N ASP A 67 -13.60 -3.56 4.77
CA ASP A 67 -14.34 -4.50 5.64
C ASP A 67 -14.64 -3.93 7.04
N GLY A 68 -14.23 -2.69 7.34
CA GLY A 68 -14.40 -2.05 8.66
C GLY A 68 -13.46 -2.59 9.75
N ALA A 69 -12.42 -3.36 9.38
CA ALA A 69 -11.45 -3.90 10.32
C ALA A 69 -10.47 -2.81 10.81
N PRO A 70 -10.10 -2.79 12.11
CA PRO A 70 -9.30 -1.71 12.67
C PRO A 70 -7.86 -1.74 12.16
N HIS A 71 -7.42 -0.53 11.83
CA HIS A 71 -6.07 0.06 11.76
C HIS A 71 -4.89 -0.91 11.58
N LEU A 72 -4.28 -0.84 10.39
CA LEU A 72 -2.97 -1.44 10.12
C LEU A 72 -1.97 -1.15 11.23
N LYS A 73 -1.55 -2.21 11.92
CA LYS A 73 -0.35 -2.14 12.75
C LYS A 73 0.84 -1.92 11.82
N LEU A 74 1.46 -0.75 11.96
CA LEU A 74 2.81 -0.46 11.48
C LEU A 74 3.77 -1.45 12.14
N VAL A 75 4.01 -2.60 11.50
CA VAL A 75 5.10 -3.50 11.88
C VAL A 75 6.39 -2.86 11.37
N GLY A 76 7.00 -2.06 12.25
CA GLY A 76 8.42 -1.71 12.16
C GLY A 76 9.23 -2.92 12.60
N GLY A 77 9.70 -3.72 11.65
CA GLY A 77 10.80 -4.65 11.88
C GLY A 77 12.09 -3.86 11.95
N ARG A 78 12.56 -3.57 13.17
CA ARG A 78 13.99 -3.40 13.45
C ARG A 78 14.46 -4.71 14.05
N ASP A 79 15.08 -5.53 13.23
CA ASP A 79 16.08 -6.48 13.69
C ASP A 79 17.33 -5.65 13.98
N ASP A 80 17.52 -5.26 15.24
CA ASP A 80 18.79 -4.75 15.80
C ASP A 80 18.63 -4.69 17.33
N ALA A 81 19.04 -5.75 18.04
CA ALA A 81 19.75 -5.71 19.33
C ALA A 81 19.76 -7.09 20.02
N ALA A 82 20.97 -7.67 20.09
CA ALA A 82 21.57 -8.53 21.12
C ALA A 82 22.34 -9.67 20.41
N GLY A 83 23.68 -9.71 20.38
CA GLY A 83 24.59 -9.25 21.42
C GLY A 83 24.62 -10.29 22.54
#